data_AF-A0A8N7UZ82-F1
#
_entry.id   AF-A0A8N7UZ82-F1
#
_cell.length_a   1.000
_cell.length_b   1.000
_cell.length_c   1.000
_cell.angle_alpha   90.00
_cell.angle_beta   90.00
_cell.angle_gamma   90.00
#
_symmetry.space_group_name_H-M   'P 1'
#
loop_
_entity.id
_entity.type
_entity.pdbx_description
1 polymer ?
#
loop_
_entity_poly.entity_id
_entity_poly.type
_entity_poly.pdbx_seq_one_letter_code
_entity_poly.pdbx_strand_id
1 'polypeptide(L)'
;MFLLSLFLTMILLNSSLLISAGRGGHDGGHDGHSHGGHNGHSHGGHDGHSHGGHGGHDGHYHGGHDHDGHDNDYCRRSTDTKTACEGSVLHLSCPDHFKIKILAANYGRTDRTTCVDYHPWREIKKTDCYSYHCLTDVSARCDGRKSCSIPATNGEFSDPCYGTYKYLRVKYCCKRPRS
;
A
#
# COMPACT_ATOMS: atom_id res chain seq x y z
N MET A 1 -43.78 -2.70 -19.32
CA MET A 1 -42.69 -3.70 -19.34
C MET A 1 -41.49 -3.28 -20.20
N PHE A 2 -41.24 -1.97 -20.42
CA PHE A 2 -40.19 -1.48 -21.32
C PHE A 2 -38.96 -0.85 -20.64
N LEU A 3 -38.94 -0.73 -19.31
CA LEU A 3 -37.84 -0.07 -18.57
C LEU A 3 -36.78 -1.04 -18.01
N LEU A 4 -37.06 -2.35 -17.93
CA LEU A 4 -36.06 -3.35 -17.49
C LEU A 4 -35.11 -3.81 -18.61
N SER A 5 -35.42 -3.50 -19.88
CA SER A 5 -34.61 -3.93 -21.03
C SER A 5 -33.38 -3.05 -21.28
N LEU A 6 -33.33 -1.81 -20.79
CA LEU A 6 -32.17 -0.92 -20.96
C LEU A 6 -31.08 -1.13 -19.89
N PHE A 7 -31.43 -1.67 -18.73
CA PHE A 7 -30.43 -1.96 -17.68
C PHE A 7 -29.61 -3.23 -17.98
N LEU A 8 -30.15 -4.16 -18.78
CA LEU A 8 -29.44 -5.38 -19.15
C LEU A 8 -28.45 -5.18 -20.32
N THR A 9 -28.65 -4.16 -21.16
CA THR A 9 -27.75 -3.86 -22.29
C THR A 9 -26.47 -3.11 -21.87
N MET A 10 -26.46 -2.44 -20.71
CA MET A 10 -25.25 -1.79 -20.18
C MET A 10 -24.26 -2.76 -19.52
N ILE A 11 -24.67 -3.99 -19.19
CA ILE A 11 -23.79 -4.99 -18.58
C ILE A 11 -23.01 -5.79 -19.65
N LEU A 12 -23.51 -5.85 -20.89
CA LEU A 12 -22.92 -6.68 -21.96
C LEU A 12 -21.95 -5.94 -22.89
N LEU A 13 -21.75 -4.63 -22.73
CA LEU A 13 -20.79 -3.85 -23.54
C LEU A 13 -19.39 -3.70 -22.91
N ASN A 14 -19.17 -4.22 -21.70
CA ASN A 14 -17.87 -4.19 -21.02
C ASN A 14 -17.11 -5.52 -21.07
N SER A 15 -17.41 -6.38 -22.05
CA SER A 15 -16.79 -7.70 -22.15
C SER A 15 -16.42 -8.04 -23.58
N SER A 16 -15.52 -7.27 -24.19
CA SER A 16 -14.70 -7.66 -25.36
C SER A 16 -13.64 -6.58 -25.63
N LEU A 17 -12.40 -7.02 -25.91
CA LEU A 17 -11.17 -6.24 -26.22
C LEU A 17 -10.52 -5.56 -24.99
N LEU A 18 -9.38 -6.02 -24.47
CA LEU A 18 -8.11 -6.20 -25.16
C LEU A 18 -7.40 -7.49 -24.74
N ILE A 19 -7.28 -8.43 -25.69
CA ILE A 19 -6.21 -9.42 -25.75
C ILE A 19 -5.15 -8.79 -26.65
N SER A 20 -3.98 -8.45 -26.08
CA SER A 20 -2.75 -8.29 -26.85
C SER A 20 -1.72 -9.26 -26.27
N ALA A 21 -1.32 -10.18 -27.14
CA ALA A 21 -0.25 -11.12 -26.94
C ALA A 21 1.13 -10.43 -27.09
N GLY A 22 2.15 -11.02 -26.48
CA GLY A 22 3.47 -11.12 -27.13
C GLY A 22 4.62 -10.38 -26.45
N ARG A 23 5.43 -11.18 -25.72
CA ARG A 23 6.90 -11.26 -25.77
C ARG A 23 7.70 -9.97 -25.99
N GLY A 24 8.45 -9.59 -24.95
CA GLY A 24 9.63 -8.73 -25.04
C GLY A 24 10.44 -8.83 -23.76
N GLY A 25 11.32 -9.83 -23.68
CA GLY A 25 12.41 -9.84 -22.71
C GLY A 25 13.47 -8.85 -23.13
N HIS A 26 13.96 -8.06 -22.19
CA HIS A 26 15.20 -7.31 -22.33
C HIS A 26 15.96 -7.39 -21.00
N ASP A 27 17.03 -8.18 -21.05
CA ASP A 27 18.19 -8.11 -20.18
C ASP A 27 18.90 -6.76 -20.34
N GLY A 28 19.52 -6.28 -19.26
CA GLY A 28 20.65 -5.34 -19.35
C GLY A 28 20.62 -4.15 -18.40
N GLY A 29 21.64 -4.06 -17.53
CA GLY A 29 22.08 -2.78 -16.95
C GLY A 29 22.17 -2.71 -15.42
N HIS A 30 23.01 -3.54 -14.80
CA HIS A 30 23.59 -3.20 -13.50
C HIS A 30 24.90 -2.44 -13.76
N ASP A 31 24.86 -1.11 -13.66
CA ASP A 31 26.06 -0.29 -13.62
C ASP A 31 26.68 -0.38 -12.22
N GLY A 32 27.84 -1.04 -12.15
CA GLY A 32 28.79 -0.86 -11.06
C GLY A 32 29.71 0.34 -11.30
N HIS A 33 30.50 0.66 -10.26
CA HIS A 33 31.58 1.67 -10.19
C HIS A 33 31.08 3.10 -9.91
N SER A 34 31.59 3.91 -8.96
CA SER A 34 32.78 3.87 -8.11
C SER A 34 32.55 4.76 -6.87
N HIS A 35 32.86 4.27 -5.66
CA HIS A 35 33.11 5.15 -4.51
C HIS A 35 34.58 5.59 -4.55
N GLY A 36 34.83 6.71 -5.23
CA GLY A 36 36.11 7.42 -5.20
C GLY A 36 36.07 8.59 -4.21
N GLY A 37 37.17 8.81 -3.50
CA GLY A 37 37.45 10.10 -2.86
C GLY A 37 37.71 10.05 -1.36
N HIS A 38 38.81 9.42 -0.96
CA HIS A 38 39.49 9.76 0.29
C HIS A 38 40.06 11.18 0.16
N ASN A 39 39.61 12.11 0.99
CA ASN A 39 40.36 13.33 1.31
C ASN A 39 40.58 13.36 2.82
N GLY A 40 41.80 13.00 3.23
CA GLY A 40 42.25 13.15 4.61
C GLY A 40 42.42 14.63 4.94
N HIS A 41 41.99 15.03 6.14
CA HIS A 41 42.43 16.25 6.80
C HIS A 41 42.53 16.00 8.31
N SER A 42 43.79 16.07 8.77
CA SER A 42 44.30 16.55 10.07
C SER A 42 43.81 15.94 11.39
N HIS A 43 44.69 15.11 11.98
CA HIS A 43 44.75 14.82 13.40
C HIS A 43 45.23 16.06 14.18
N GLY A 44 44.37 16.64 14.99
CA GLY A 44 44.74 17.48 16.14
C GLY A 44 44.73 16.63 17.40
N GLY A 45 45.87 16.59 18.11
CA GLY A 45 46.00 15.84 19.35
C GLY A 45 45.38 16.55 20.55
N HIS A 46 45.05 15.80 21.60
CA HIS A 46 45.11 16.22 22.99
C HIS A 46 45.22 14.98 23.91
N ASP A 47 46.35 14.93 24.59
CA ASP A 47 46.63 14.54 25.98
C ASP A 47 45.75 13.48 26.67
N GLY A 48 46.38 12.35 26.95
CA GLY A 48 45.81 11.24 27.70
C GLY A 48 45.57 11.56 29.18
N HIS A 49 44.57 10.89 29.74
CA HIS A 49 44.45 10.60 31.15
C HIS A 49 44.04 9.12 31.30
N SER A 50 44.87 8.34 31.99
CA SER A 50 44.60 6.95 32.35
C SER A 50 43.95 6.90 33.73
N HIS A 51 42.76 6.32 33.80
CA HIS A 51 42.15 5.73 35.00
C HIS A 51 41.51 4.42 34.51
N GLY A 52 41.95 3.21 34.90
CA GLY A 52 42.03 2.72 36.26
C GLY A 52 40.67 2.14 36.67
N GLY A 53 40.38 0.88 36.31
CA GLY A 53 39.12 0.23 36.69
C GLY A 53 39.05 -1.25 36.30
N HIS A 54 39.29 -2.13 37.27
CA HIS A 54 39.10 -3.57 37.20
C HIS A 54 37.62 -3.95 37.46
N GLY A 55 37.13 -4.96 36.73
CA GLY A 55 35.83 -5.62 36.91
C GLY A 55 35.27 -5.98 35.52
N GLY A 56 35.18 -7.22 35.04
CA GLY A 56 34.95 -8.48 35.74
C GLY A 56 33.48 -8.86 35.63
N HIS A 57 33.00 -9.21 34.44
CA HIS A 57 31.76 -9.98 34.24
C HIS A 57 31.75 -10.65 32.86
N ASP A 58 31.78 -11.98 32.85
CA ASP A 58 31.40 -12.83 31.72
C ASP A 58 29.89 -12.76 31.51
N GLY A 59 29.43 -11.71 30.83
CA GLY A 59 28.05 -11.59 30.39
C GLY A 59 27.80 -12.48 29.17
N HIS A 60 27.29 -13.68 29.39
CA HIS A 60 26.64 -14.47 28.34
C HIS A 60 25.42 -13.68 27.83
N TYR A 61 25.58 -12.98 26.71
CA TYR A 61 24.45 -12.51 25.92
C TYR A 61 23.77 -13.73 25.29
N HIS A 62 22.86 -14.36 26.03
CA HIS A 62 21.79 -15.12 25.43
C HIS A 62 20.91 -14.12 24.68
N GLY A 63 21.25 -13.88 23.40
CA GLY A 63 20.37 -13.20 22.48
C GLY A 63 19.04 -13.94 22.47
N GLY A 64 18.03 -13.33 23.11
CA GLY A 64 16.66 -13.82 23.09
C GLY A 64 16.24 -13.95 21.64
N HIS A 65 16.05 -15.18 21.20
CA HIS A 65 15.33 -15.44 19.98
C HIS A 65 13.86 -15.09 20.23
N ASP A 66 13.50 -13.84 19.98
CA ASP A 66 12.11 -13.38 19.88
C ASP A 66 11.46 -14.09 18.67
N HIS A 67 10.97 -15.32 18.89
CA HIS A 67 10.28 -16.11 17.88
C HIS A 67 8.80 -15.74 17.69
N ASP A 68 8.34 -14.63 18.27
CA ASP A 68 6.95 -14.15 18.16
C ASP A 68 6.74 -13.10 17.04
N GLY A 69 7.71 -12.93 16.13
CA GLY A 69 7.67 -11.87 15.11
C GLY A 69 7.20 -12.24 13.70
N HIS A 70 7.01 -13.52 13.37
CA HIS A 70 6.96 -13.92 11.94
C HIS A 70 5.63 -13.69 11.19
N ASP A 71 4.51 -13.38 11.86
CA ASP A 71 3.24 -13.09 11.14
C ASP A 71 3.22 -11.65 10.57
N ASN A 72 4.08 -10.76 11.07
CA ASN A 72 4.17 -9.37 10.60
C ASN A 72 5.15 -9.16 9.43
N ASP A 73 5.91 -10.20 9.06
CA ASP A 73 7.01 -10.07 8.09
C ASP A 73 6.56 -10.31 6.65
N TYR A 74 5.58 -11.21 6.40
CA TYR A 74 5.14 -11.47 5.03
C TYR A 74 4.57 -10.21 4.36
N CYS A 75 3.70 -9.50 5.08
CA CYS A 75 3.14 -8.23 4.62
C CYS A 75 4.16 -7.09 4.58
N ARG A 76 5.35 -7.28 5.13
CA ARG A 76 6.45 -6.31 5.02
C ARG A 76 7.24 -6.52 3.73
N ARG A 77 7.32 -7.76 3.22
CA ARG A 77 8.03 -8.10 1.99
C ARG A 77 7.18 -7.94 0.72
N SER A 78 5.86 -8.08 0.81
CA SER A 78 4.97 -7.99 -0.35
C SER A 78 3.68 -7.25 0.00
N THR A 79 3.54 -6.04 -0.55
CA THR A 79 2.33 -5.22 -0.46
C THR A 79 1.95 -4.69 -1.83
N ASP A 80 0.66 -4.65 -2.10
CA ASP A 80 0.09 -4.00 -3.27
C ASP A 80 -0.75 -2.79 -2.83
N THR A 81 -0.85 -1.78 -3.69
CA THR A 81 -1.70 -0.61 -3.49
C THR A 81 -2.61 -0.45 -4.68
N LYS A 82 -3.92 -0.47 -4.44
CA LYS A 82 -4.93 -0.26 -5.48
C LYS A 82 -5.79 0.94 -5.17
N THR A 83 -6.25 1.58 -6.24
CA THR A 83 -7.04 2.81 -6.18
C THR A 83 -8.29 2.69 -7.05
N ALA A 84 -9.41 3.21 -6.57
CA ALA A 84 -10.64 3.38 -7.34
C ALA A 84 -11.19 4.80 -7.11
N CYS A 85 -11.59 5.47 -8.20
CA CYS A 85 -12.20 6.80 -8.14
C CYS A 85 -13.60 6.74 -7.50
N GLU A 86 -14.07 7.86 -6.95
CA GLU A 86 -15.42 7.96 -6.40
C GLU A 86 -16.47 7.58 -7.45
N GLY A 87 -17.36 6.65 -7.08
CA GLY A 87 -18.37 6.06 -7.96
C GLY A 87 -17.98 4.71 -8.58
N SER A 88 -16.70 4.32 -8.51
CA SER A 88 -16.21 3.03 -9.01
C SER A 88 -16.17 1.95 -7.93
N VAL A 89 -15.94 0.69 -8.33
CA VAL A 89 -15.73 -0.44 -7.41
C VAL A 89 -14.26 -0.85 -7.42
N LEU A 90 -13.64 -0.92 -6.23
CA LEU A 90 -12.29 -1.44 -6.06
C LEU A 90 -12.34 -2.96 -5.89
N HIS A 91 -11.54 -3.68 -6.69
CA HIS A 91 -11.42 -5.14 -6.61
C HIS A 91 -10.04 -5.56 -6.09
N LEU A 92 -10.05 -6.27 -4.97
CA LEU A 92 -8.86 -6.89 -4.37
C LEU A 92 -8.92 -8.40 -4.54
N SER A 93 -7.77 -9.01 -4.79
CA SER A 93 -7.66 -10.47 -4.94
C SER A 93 -6.28 -10.96 -4.55
N CYS A 94 -6.25 -12.14 -3.94
CA CYS A 94 -5.03 -12.88 -3.64
C CYS A 94 -4.98 -14.21 -4.41
N PRO A 95 -3.76 -14.74 -4.67
CA PRO A 95 -3.58 -16.07 -5.21
C PRO A 95 -4.20 -17.15 -4.31
N ASP A 96 -4.33 -18.37 -4.85
CA ASP A 96 -4.85 -19.51 -4.10
C ASP A 96 -4.05 -19.77 -2.83
N HIS A 97 -4.74 -20.22 -1.78
CA HIS A 97 -4.20 -20.44 -0.42
C HIS A 97 -3.76 -19.19 0.35
N PHE A 98 -3.84 -17.98 -0.24
CA PHE A 98 -3.60 -16.72 0.46
C PHE A 98 -4.91 -15.97 0.72
N LYS A 99 -4.91 -15.13 1.76
CA LYS A 99 -6.01 -14.27 2.14
C LYS A 99 -5.55 -12.81 2.24
N ILE A 100 -6.46 -11.92 1.91
CA ILE A 100 -6.27 -10.48 2.00
C ILE A 100 -6.03 -10.11 3.47
N LYS A 101 -5.03 -9.27 3.68
CA LYS A 101 -4.84 -8.49 4.89
C LYS A 101 -4.67 -7.02 4.52
N ILE A 102 -5.58 -6.19 5.01
CA ILE A 102 -5.56 -4.74 4.83
C ILE A 102 -4.51 -4.14 5.77
N LEU A 103 -3.70 -3.21 5.23
CA LEU A 103 -2.62 -2.53 5.94
C LEU A 103 -2.92 -1.04 6.12
N ALA A 104 -3.50 -0.42 5.10
CA ALA A 104 -3.99 0.95 5.16
C ALA A 104 -5.13 1.12 4.17
N ALA A 105 -6.08 1.99 4.48
CA ALA A 105 -7.11 2.40 3.55
C ALA A 105 -7.48 3.86 3.81
N ASN A 106 -7.78 4.60 2.75
CA ASN A 106 -8.33 5.94 2.83
C ASN A 106 -9.33 6.17 1.71
N TYR A 107 -10.52 6.64 2.08
CA TYR A 107 -11.48 7.23 1.16
C TYR A 107 -11.44 8.74 1.35
N GLY A 108 -10.96 9.46 0.34
CA GLY A 108 -10.67 10.88 0.46
C GLY A 108 -9.84 11.38 -0.72
N ARG A 109 -8.96 12.35 -0.47
CA ARG A 109 -8.01 12.85 -1.47
C ARG A 109 -6.72 13.29 -0.76
N THR A 110 -5.60 12.75 -1.23
CA THR A 110 -4.26 12.98 -0.71
C THR A 110 -3.29 13.58 -1.74
N ASP A 111 -3.71 13.68 -3.00
CA ASP A 111 -2.91 14.21 -4.10
C ASP A 111 -3.81 14.82 -5.20
N ARG A 112 -3.17 15.54 -6.13
CA ARG A 112 -3.82 16.27 -7.23
C ARG A 112 -3.68 15.59 -8.59
N THR A 113 -3.25 14.34 -8.63
CA THR A 113 -2.94 13.63 -9.89
C THR A 113 -3.79 12.38 -10.08
N THR A 114 -4.30 11.81 -8.99
CA THR A 114 -5.17 10.64 -9.00
C THR A 114 -6.61 11.02 -9.26
N CYS A 115 -7.29 10.30 -10.18
CA CYS A 115 -8.71 10.49 -10.49
C CYS A 115 -9.04 11.96 -10.78
N VAL A 116 -8.37 12.52 -11.79
CA VAL A 116 -8.47 13.94 -12.16
C VAL A 116 -9.23 14.17 -13.46
N ASP A 117 -9.44 13.12 -14.25
CA ASP A 117 -10.04 13.22 -15.56
C ASP A 117 -11.45 13.81 -15.45
N TYR A 118 -11.70 14.85 -16.24
CA TYR A 118 -13.00 15.53 -16.31
C TYR A 118 -13.44 16.24 -15.01
N HIS A 119 -12.56 16.44 -14.02
CA HIS A 119 -12.88 17.17 -12.79
C HIS A 119 -12.29 18.59 -12.77
N PRO A 120 -13.06 19.60 -12.36
CA PRO A 120 -12.56 20.97 -12.24
C PRO A 120 -11.56 21.10 -11.09
N TRP A 121 -10.64 22.06 -11.21
CA TRP A 121 -9.55 22.29 -10.25
C TRP A 121 -10.03 22.38 -8.78
N ARG A 122 -11.22 22.97 -8.58
CA ARG A 122 -11.84 23.18 -7.26
C ARG A 122 -12.13 21.87 -6.52
N GLU A 123 -12.43 20.79 -7.25
CA GLU A 123 -12.77 19.47 -6.69
C GLU A 123 -11.53 18.64 -6.38
N ILE A 124 -10.36 18.98 -6.96
CA ILE A 124 -9.10 18.26 -6.77
C ILE A 124 -8.06 19.06 -5.96
N LYS A 125 -8.34 20.32 -5.62
CA LYS A 125 -7.43 21.20 -4.87
C LYS A 125 -7.09 20.64 -3.48
N LYS A 126 -8.11 20.13 -2.77
CA LYS A 126 -8.02 19.71 -1.38
C LYS A 126 -7.38 18.32 -1.28
N THR A 127 -6.22 18.23 -0.64
CA THR A 127 -5.41 17.00 -0.53
C THR A 127 -5.17 16.56 0.90
N ASP A 128 -5.83 17.19 1.86
CA ASP A 128 -5.82 16.86 3.29
C ASP A 128 -7.16 16.19 3.69
N CYS A 129 -7.69 15.34 2.81
CA CYS A 129 -8.97 14.68 3.02
C CYS A 129 -8.81 13.20 3.34
N TYR A 130 -9.21 12.84 4.55
CA TYR A 130 -9.11 11.49 5.09
C TYR A 130 -10.41 11.06 5.76
N SER A 131 -10.85 9.82 5.50
CA SER A 131 -11.96 9.21 6.22
C SER A 131 -11.44 8.45 7.44
N TYR A 132 -11.98 8.76 8.62
CA TYR A 132 -11.56 8.16 9.89
C TYR A 132 -11.90 6.66 9.99
N HIS A 133 -13.05 6.25 9.44
CA HIS A 133 -13.53 4.87 9.56
C HIS A 133 -13.09 3.96 8.40
N CYS A 134 -12.58 4.52 7.31
CA CYS A 134 -12.29 3.78 6.08
C CYS A 134 -11.40 2.54 6.30
N LEU A 135 -10.35 2.64 7.13
CA LEU A 135 -9.51 1.48 7.44
C LEU A 135 -10.28 0.36 8.12
N THR A 136 -11.07 0.70 9.14
CA THR A 136 -11.86 -0.27 9.90
C THR A 136 -12.89 -0.95 9.02
N ASP A 137 -13.61 -0.18 8.19
CA ASP A 137 -14.66 -0.69 7.32
C ASP A 137 -14.11 -1.60 6.21
N VAL A 138 -13.03 -1.19 5.56
CA VAL A 138 -12.36 -2.00 4.53
C VAL A 138 -11.76 -3.26 5.14
N SER A 139 -11.15 -3.18 6.33
CA SER A 139 -10.60 -4.35 7.02
C SER A 139 -11.71 -5.33 7.40
N ALA A 140 -12.79 -4.86 8.02
CA ALA A 140 -13.93 -5.70 8.38
C ALA A 140 -14.56 -6.39 7.16
N ARG A 141 -14.58 -5.70 6.01
CA ARG A 141 -15.11 -6.24 4.76
C ARG A 141 -14.19 -7.26 4.10
N CYS A 142 -12.87 -7.07 4.14
CA CYS A 142 -11.94 -7.79 3.26
C CYS A 142 -10.95 -8.72 3.95
N ASP A 143 -10.60 -8.47 5.23
CA ASP A 143 -9.62 -9.31 5.92
C ASP A 143 -10.07 -10.77 5.97
N GLY A 144 -9.13 -11.68 5.71
CA GLY A 144 -9.38 -13.13 5.73
C GLY A 144 -10.11 -13.68 4.49
N ARG A 145 -10.44 -12.84 3.51
CA ARG A 145 -11.07 -13.25 2.24
C ARG A 145 -10.04 -13.45 1.13
N LYS A 146 -10.35 -14.27 0.12
CA LYS A 146 -9.49 -14.42 -1.07
C LYS A 146 -9.66 -13.23 -2.02
N SER A 147 -10.89 -12.80 -2.21
CA SER A 147 -11.26 -11.66 -3.04
C SER A 147 -12.23 -10.76 -2.27
N CYS A 148 -12.22 -9.47 -2.60
CA CYS A 148 -13.08 -8.47 -2.00
C CYS A 148 -13.43 -7.39 -3.02
N SER A 149 -14.68 -6.92 -2.98
CA SER A 149 -15.15 -5.80 -3.81
C SER A 149 -15.67 -4.70 -2.90
N ILE A 150 -15.23 -3.48 -3.13
CA ILE A 150 -15.48 -2.33 -2.26
C ILE A 150 -15.99 -1.16 -3.11
N PRO A 151 -17.26 -0.76 -2.99
CA PRO A 151 -17.75 0.45 -3.65
C PRO A 151 -17.06 1.69 -3.07
N ALA A 152 -16.44 2.53 -3.91
CA ALA A 152 -15.79 3.76 -3.49
C ALA A 152 -16.82 4.92 -3.46
N THR A 153 -17.74 4.89 -2.49
CA THR A 153 -18.87 5.84 -2.44
C THR A 153 -19.04 6.46 -1.06
N ASN A 154 -19.68 7.64 -1.02
CA ASN A 154 -20.05 8.31 0.23
C ASN A 154 -21.06 7.48 1.06
N GLY A 155 -21.82 6.58 0.43
CA GLY A 155 -22.73 5.68 1.14
C GLY A 155 -22.00 4.61 1.97
N GLU A 156 -20.80 4.22 1.56
CA GLU A 156 -19.99 3.23 2.28
C GLU A 156 -19.10 3.88 3.35
N PHE A 157 -18.53 5.07 3.08
CA PHE A 157 -17.48 5.66 3.93
C PHE A 157 -17.83 7.03 4.52
N SER A 158 -19.08 7.48 4.38
CA SER A 158 -19.49 8.88 4.60
C SER A 158 -18.74 9.87 3.68
N ASP A 159 -19.06 11.17 3.77
CA ASP A 159 -18.35 12.21 3.03
C ASP A 159 -17.41 13.00 3.95
N PRO A 160 -16.10 12.68 3.99
CA PRO A 160 -15.14 13.37 4.85
C PRO A 160 -14.77 14.79 4.37
N CYS A 161 -15.07 15.15 3.12
CA CYS A 161 -14.70 16.44 2.55
C CYS A 161 -15.65 16.86 1.43
N TYR A 162 -16.77 17.47 1.81
CA TYR A 162 -17.78 17.94 0.87
C TYR A 162 -17.20 18.84 -0.22
N GLY A 163 -17.66 18.65 -1.46
CA GLY A 163 -17.20 19.39 -2.64
C GLY A 163 -15.81 19.00 -3.16
N THR A 164 -15.18 17.97 -2.59
CA THR A 164 -13.93 17.39 -3.10
C THR A 164 -14.24 16.05 -3.75
N TYR A 165 -13.75 15.83 -4.96
CA TYR A 165 -13.88 14.54 -5.63
C TYR A 165 -12.90 13.54 -5.03
N LYS A 166 -13.37 12.42 -4.52
CA LYS A 166 -12.56 11.48 -3.72
C LYS A 166 -12.10 10.27 -4.52
N TYR A 167 -11.23 9.49 -3.91
CA TYR A 167 -10.87 8.15 -4.35
C TYR A 167 -10.62 7.26 -3.14
N LEU A 168 -10.88 5.97 -3.30
CA LEU A 168 -10.51 4.94 -2.35
C LEU A 168 -9.11 4.43 -2.70
N ARG A 169 -8.14 4.56 -1.79
CA ARG A 169 -6.81 3.96 -1.90
C ARG A 169 -6.62 2.93 -0.80
N VAL A 170 -6.29 1.69 -1.17
CA VAL A 170 -6.10 0.57 -0.24
C VAL A 170 -4.72 -0.04 -0.45
N LYS A 171 -3.95 -0.13 0.63
CA LYS A 171 -2.72 -0.90 0.72
C LYS A 171 -3.02 -2.23 1.41
N TYR A 172 -2.68 -3.33 0.76
CA TYR A 172 -2.95 -4.68 1.27
C TYR A 172 -1.81 -5.64 0.94
N CYS A 173 -1.84 -6.80 1.58
CA CYS A 173 -0.97 -7.94 1.32
C CYS A 173 -1.79 -9.22 1.26
N CYS A 174 -1.20 -10.28 0.72
CA CYS A 174 -1.80 -11.60 0.64
C CYS A 174 -1.07 -12.57 1.56
N LYS A 175 -1.59 -12.85 2.75
CA LYS A 175 -0.90 -13.74 3.71
C LYS A 175 -1.51 -15.14 3.73
N ARG A 176 -0.69 -16.15 4.00
CA ARG A 176 -1.16 -17.52 4.19
C ARG A 176 -1.86 -17.62 5.56
N PRO A 177 -3.10 -18.13 5.66
CA PRO A 177 -3.73 -18.39 6.94
C PRO A 177 -2.85 -19.31 7.79
N ARG A 178 -2.79 -19.06 9.10
CA ARG A 178 -2.26 -20.06 10.03
C ARG A 178 -3.29 -21.20 10.12
N SER A 179 -2.83 -22.42 9.87
CA SER A 179 -3.61 -23.67 9.91
C SER A 179 -3.84 -24.12 11.34
#